data_AF-A0A1F7GYZ0-F1
#
_entry.id   AF-A0A1F7GYZ0-F1
#
_cell.length_a   1.000
_cell.length_b   1.000
_cell.length_c   1.000
_cell.angle_alpha   90.00
_cell.angle_beta   90.00
_cell.angle_gamma   90.00
#
_symmetry.space_group_name_H-M   'P 1'
#
loop_
_entity.id
_entity.type
_entity.pdbx_description
1 polymer ?
#
loop_
_entity_poly.entity_id
_entity_poly.type
_entity_poly.pdbx_seq_one_letter_code
_entity_poly.pdbx_strand_id
1 'polypeptide(L)'
;MYVKDKKVGKVTHYYNHLGVGIVKLSGPLVNGDTIRVVGHGREFTQTVGSMQLEHQALEKAKKGQEIGLKVDQKVKECDVVYKVTS
;
A
#
# COMPACT_ATOMS: atom_id res chain seq x y z
N MET A 1 0.72 -19.01 -15.31
CA MET A 1 -0.30 -17.96 -15.02
C MET A 1 0.46 -16.67 -14.76
N TYR A 2 0.36 -15.65 -15.63
CA TYR A 2 1.08 -14.39 -15.46
C TYR A 2 0.28 -13.46 -14.54
N VAL A 3 0.69 -13.35 -13.29
CA VAL A 3 0.11 -12.36 -12.37
C VAL A 3 0.62 -10.99 -12.80
N LYS A 4 -0.28 -10.10 -13.25
CA LYS A 4 0.13 -8.74 -13.62
C LYS A 4 0.17 -7.91 -12.34
N ASP A 5 1.37 -7.59 -11.90
CA ASP A 5 1.60 -6.60 -10.85
C ASP A 5 1.44 -5.20 -11.43
N LYS A 6 0.42 -4.46 -11.00
CA LYS A 6 0.25 -3.06 -11.39
C LYS A 6 0.81 -2.16 -10.31
N LYS A 7 1.80 -1.33 -10.62
CA LYS A 7 2.28 -0.31 -9.68
C LYS A 7 1.11 0.61 -9.30
N VAL A 8 0.78 0.67 -8.01
CA VAL A 8 -0.33 1.48 -7.47
C VAL A 8 0.14 2.55 -6.49
N GLY A 9 1.39 2.51 -6.01
CA GLY A 9 1.88 3.55 -5.12
C GLY A 9 3.35 3.43 -4.75
N LYS A 10 3.80 4.36 -3.92
CA LYS A 10 5.13 4.39 -3.31
C LYS A 10 4.99 4.85 -1.86
N VAL A 11 5.70 4.20 -0.94
CA VAL A 11 5.75 4.58 0.47
C VAL A 11 6.54 5.88 0.60
N THR A 12 5.90 6.89 1.19
CA THR A 12 6.52 8.19 1.50
C THR A 12 6.92 8.29 2.95
N HIS A 13 6.23 7.60 3.86
CA HIS A 13 6.55 7.61 5.28
C HIS A 13 6.09 6.33 5.99
N TYR A 14 6.65 6.02 7.16
CA TYR A 14 6.25 4.86 7.95
C TYR A 14 6.23 5.16 9.45
N TYR A 15 5.05 4.97 10.07
CA TYR A 15 4.86 5.10 11.50
C TYR A 15 5.17 3.78 12.20
N ASN A 16 6.44 3.61 12.59
CA ASN A 16 6.94 2.42 13.29
C ASN A 16 6.10 2.00 14.51
N HIS A 17 5.54 2.97 15.26
CA HIS A 17 4.79 2.73 16.48
C HIS A 17 3.36 2.21 16.22
N LEU A 18 2.78 2.51 15.05
CA LEU A 18 1.42 2.08 14.66
C LEU A 18 1.42 0.92 13.66
N GLY A 19 2.55 0.64 13.01
CA GLY A 19 2.60 -0.29 11.89
C GLY A 19 1.86 0.25 10.65
N VAL A 20 1.86 1.57 10.46
CA VAL A 20 1.12 2.23 9.36
C VAL A 20 2.10 2.87 8.38
N GLY A 21 2.05 2.44 7.12
CA GLY A 21 2.79 3.04 6.01
C GLY A 21 1.95 4.10 5.30
N ILE A 22 2.52 5.29 5.11
CA ILE A 22 1.94 6.31 4.26
C ILE A 22 2.34 6.01 2.82
N VAL A 23 1.35 5.74 1.98
CA VAL A 23 1.50 5.38 0.58
C VAL A 23 0.91 6.46 -0.29
N LYS A 24 1.75 7.04 -1.16
CA LYS A 24 1.31 7.92 -2.23
C LYS A 24 0.84 7.10 -3.41
N LEU A 25 -0.45 7.14 -3.68
CA LEU A 25 -1.07 6.35 -4.72
C LEU A 25 -0.83 6.94 -6.11
N SER A 26 -0.35 6.10 -7.01
CA SER A 26 -0.25 6.35 -8.45
C SER A 26 -1.37 5.66 -9.26
N GLY A 27 -2.19 4.84 -8.59
CA GLY A 27 -3.39 4.21 -9.13
C GLY A 27 -4.45 4.01 -8.03
N PRO A 28 -5.68 3.59 -8.39
CA PRO A 28 -6.72 3.31 -7.41
C PRO A 28 -6.44 2.04 -6.60
N LEU A 29 -6.88 2.03 -5.34
CA LEU A 29 -6.77 0.89 -4.41
C LEU A 29 -8.05 0.76 -3.57
N VAL A 30 -8.48 -0.47 -3.28
CA VAL A 30 -9.74 -0.76 -2.56
C VAL A 30 -9.45 -1.73 -1.40
N ASN A 31 -10.20 -1.61 -0.30
CA ASN A 31 -10.14 -2.58 0.79
C ASN A 31 -10.51 -3.97 0.25
N GLY A 32 -9.74 -4.99 0.65
CA GLY A 32 -9.83 -6.35 0.10
C GLY A 32 -8.95 -6.60 -1.12
N ASP A 33 -8.37 -5.57 -1.75
CA ASP A 33 -7.36 -5.80 -2.79
C ASP A 33 -6.11 -6.47 -2.21
N THR A 34 -5.48 -7.33 -2.98
CA THR A 34 -4.17 -7.88 -2.66
C THR A 34 -3.09 -6.96 -3.20
N ILE A 35 -2.15 -6.56 -2.34
CA ILE A 35 -1.00 -5.74 -2.69
C ILE A 35 0.29 -6.48 -2.40
N ARG A 36 1.33 -6.16 -3.16
CA ARG A 36 2.69 -6.61 -3.00
C ARG A 36 3.57 -5.38 -2.78
N VAL A 37 4.22 -5.32 -1.63
CA VAL A 37 5.15 -4.24 -1.27
C VAL A 37 6.56 -4.74 -1.50
N VAL A 38 7.37 -3.97 -2.22
CA VAL A 38 8.76 -4.32 -2.59
C VAL A 38 9.68 -3.18 -2.15
N GLY A 39 10.66 -3.49 -1.30
CA GLY A 39 11.52 -2.51 -0.66
C GLY A 39 12.87 -3.08 -0.25
N HIS A 40 13.98 -2.45 -0.64
CA HIS A 40 15.37 -2.78 -0.24
C HIS A 40 15.64 -4.26 0.14
N GLY A 41 15.41 -5.17 -0.81
CA GLY A 41 15.70 -6.61 -0.66
C GLY A 41 14.67 -7.42 0.13
N ARG A 42 13.55 -6.82 0.50
CA ARG A 42 12.38 -7.49 1.07
C ARG A 42 11.17 -7.23 0.21
N GLU A 43 10.36 -8.26 0.06
CA GLU A 43 9.04 -8.12 -0.53
C GLU A 43 8.07 -9.01 0.22
N PHE A 44 6.83 -8.55 0.32
CA PHE A 44 5.75 -9.32 0.90
C PHE A 44 4.43 -8.93 0.27
N THR A 45 3.51 -9.87 0.31
CA THR A 45 2.15 -9.70 -0.19
C THR A 45 1.21 -9.67 1.00
N GLN A 46 0.24 -8.77 0.98
CA GLN A 46 -0.81 -8.70 1.98
C GLN A 46 -2.13 -8.28 1.34
N THR A 47 -3.23 -8.57 2.02
CA THR A 47 -4.53 -8.03 1.67
C THR A 47 -4.71 -6.68 2.37
N VAL A 48 -5.31 -5.72 1.67
CA VAL A 48 -5.63 -4.41 2.23
C VAL A 48 -6.80 -4.57 3.21
N GLY A 49 -6.48 -4.60 4.51
CA GLY A 49 -7.50 -4.69 5.55
C GLY A 49 -8.08 -3.34 5.96
N SER A 50 -7.24 -2.30 6.05
CA SER A 50 -7.69 -0.96 6.46
C SER A 50 -6.83 0.13 5.82
N MET A 51 -7.51 1.11 5.25
CA MET A 51 -6.92 2.34 4.72
C MET A 51 -7.51 3.56 5.41
N GLN A 52 -6.70 4.61 5.54
CA GLN A 52 -7.09 5.91 6.07
C GLN A 52 -6.57 7.03 5.16
N LEU A 53 -7.34 8.11 5.03
CA LEU A 53 -6.99 9.31 4.27
C LEU A 53 -7.42 10.50 5.13
N GLU A 54 -6.51 11.43 5.43
CA GLU A 54 -6.82 12.61 6.26
C GLU A 54 -7.54 12.25 7.58
N HIS A 55 -7.06 11.20 8.25
CA HIS A 55 -7.62 10.62 9.50
C HIS A 55 -9.03 10.01 9.38
N GLN A 56 -9.57 9.87 8.18
CA GLN A 56 -10.83 9.19 7.93
C GLN A 56 -10.59 7.81 7.33
N ALA A 57 -11.28 6.80 7.84
CA ALA A 57 -11.28 5.48 7.22
C ALA A 57 -11.98 5.55 5.85
N LEU A 58 -11.41 4.90 4.86
CA LEU A 58 -11.99 4.81 3.52
C LEU A 58 -11.91 3.40 2.97
N GLU A 59 -12.90 3.06 2.14
CA GLU A 59 -12.94 1.78 1.44
C GLU A 59 -12.20 1.83 0.10
N LYS A 60 -12.17 2.99 -0.55
CA LYS A 60 -11.61 3.16 -1.90
C LYS A 60 -10.79 4.42 -1.99
N ALA A 61 -9.52 4.25 -2.32
CA ALA A 61 -8.58 5.33 -2.54
C ALA A 61 -8.31 5.52 -4.05
N LYS A 62 -8.14 6.78 -4.47
CA LYS A 62 -7.92 7.19 -5.86
C LYS A 62 -6.46 7.54 -6.10
N LYS A 63 -6.07 7.53 -7.38
CA LYS A 63 -4.76 8.03 -7.83
C LYS A 63 -4.54 9.46 -7.32
N GLY A 64 -3.34 9.73 -6.82
CA GLY A 64 -2.91 11.04 -6.32
C GLY A 64 -3.08 11.22 -4.81
N GLN A 65 -3.85 10.36 -4.14
CA GLN A 65 -4.08 10.45 -2.70
C GLN A 65 -2.92 9.82 -1.90
N GLU A 66 -2.67 10.37 -0.72
CA GLU A 66 -1.71 9.83 0.25
C GLU A 66 -2.48 9.17 1.38
N ILE A 67 -2.48 7.84 1.39
CA ILE A 67 -3.24 7.06 2.36
C ILE A 67 -2.33 6.46 3.42
N GLY A 68 -2.80 6.41 4.66
CA GLY A 68 -2.28 5.54 5.69
C GLY A 68 -2.80 4.12 5.46
N LEU A 69 -1.89 3.19 5.31
CA LEU A 69 -2.17 1.77 5.12
C LEU A 69 -1.53 0.98 6.26
N LYS A 70 -2.33 0.14 6.93
CA LYS A 70 -1.79 -0.80 7.91
C LYS A 70 -1.02 -1.90 7.20
N VAL A 71 0.24 -2.08 7.57
CA VAL A 71 1.13 -3.07 6.95
C VAL A 71 1.51 -4.17 7.93
N ASP A 72 1.58 -5.41 7.44
CA ASP A 72 1.93 -6.57 8.27
C ASP A 72 3.43 -6.61 8.60
N GLN A 73 4.25 -6.00 7.74
CA GLN A 73 5.69 -5.89 7.93
C GLN A 73 6.15 -4.45 7.84
N LYS A 74 7.29 -4.16 8.49
CA LYS A 74 7.91 -2.83 8.44
C LYS A 74 8.28 -2.48 7.00
N VAL A 75 7.74 -1.35 6.54
CA VAL A 75 8.11 -0.73 5.26
C VAL A 75 9.06 0.43 5.50
N LYS A 76 9.76 0.85 4.46
CA LYS A 76 10.62 2.03 4.46
C LYS A 76 10.18 3.02 3.41
N GLU A 77 10.63 4.24 3.60
CA GLU A 77 10.53 5.28 2.59
C GLU A 77 11.16 4.77 1.29
N CYS A 78 10.47 5.06 0.19
CA CYS A 78 10.76 4.59 -1.15
C CYS A 78 10.35 3.17 -1.54
N ASP A 79 9.77 2.38 -0.64
CA ASP A 79 9.20 1.08 -1.01
C ASP A 79 8.08 1.25 -2.05
N VAL A 80 8.00 0.32 -3.00
CA VAL A 80 7.03 0.38 -4.10
C VAL A 80 5.87 -0.55 -3.81
N VAL A 81 4.65 -0.06 -4.01
CA VAL A 81 3.43 -0.83 -3.79
C VAL A 81 2.83 -1.20 -5.14
N TYR A 82 2.64 -2.50 -5.35
CA TYR A 82 2.00 -3.10 -6.50
C TYR A 82 0.66 -3.70 -6.08
N LYS A 83 -0.36 -3.56 -6.92
CA LYS A 83 -1.62 -4.30 -6.81
C LYS A 83 -1.48 -5.57 -7.62
N VAL A 84 -1.76 -6.69 -6.96
CA VAL A 84 -1.77 -8.01 -7.57
C VAL A 84 -3.11 -8.14 -8.29
N THR A 85 -3.09 -8.09 -9.63
CA THR A 85 -4.29 -8.37 -10.45
C THR A 85 -4.17 -9.79 -11.00
N SER A 86 -5.10 -10.65 -10.59
CA SER A 86 -5.24 -12.01 -11.13
C SER A 86 -5.93 -12.02 -12.48
#